data_AF-A0A212CLT4-F1
#
_entry.id   AF-A0A212CLT4-F1
#
_cell.length_a   1.000
_cell.length_b   1.000
_cell.length_c   1.000
_cell.angle_alpha   90.00
_cell.angle_beta   90.00
_cell.angle_gamma   90.00
#
_symmetry.space_group_name_H-M   'P 1'
#
loop_
_entity.id
_entity.type
_entity.pdbx_description
1 polymer ?
#
loop_
_entity_poly.entity_id
_entity_poly.type
_entity_poly.pdbx_seq_one_letter_code
_entity_poly.pdbx_strand_id
1 'polypeptide(L)'
;MATSRDRLGAVEAEESSSRQGYSGVELVLSSDSATPAPLCPHGPTLLFVKVNQGKEETRRFYACSACRDRKDCNFFQWEDEKLSGARLAAREAHNRSCQPPLSQSQCVERY
;
A
#
# COMPACT_ATOMS: atom_id res chain seq x y z
N MET A 1 27.37 5.74 50.06
CA MET A 1 27.18 4.28 50.27
C MET A 1 25.98 3.85 49.43
N ALA A 2 26.01 2.97 48.45
CA ALA A 2 27.05 2.26 47.72
C ALA A 2 26.46 1.85 46.34
N THR A 3 27.30 1.85 45.30
CA THR A 3 27.44 0.93 44.13
C THR A 3 26.40 -0.21 43.99
N SER A 4 26.00 -0.80 42.85
CA SER A 4 26.48 -0.93 41.46
C SER A 4 25.55 -1.95 40.73
N ARG A 5 25.37 -1.80 39.41
CA ARG A 5 25.21 -2.79 38.28
C ARG A 5 24.35 -4.07 38.43
N ASP A 6 23.49 -4.33 37.43
CA ASP A 6 23.62 -5.35 36.35
C ASP A 6 22.30 -5.37 35.52
N ARG A 7 22.28 -5.06 34.21
CA ARG A 7 22.53 -5.88 33.00
C ARG A 7 21.79 -7.24 32.95
N LEU A 8 21.18 -7.49 31.78
CA LEU A 8 20.58 -8.73 31.25
C LEU A 8 19.03 -8.80 31.40
N GLY A 9 18.25 -9.21 30.40
CA GLY A 9 18.59 -10.01 29.23
C GLY A 9 17.65 -9.80 28.04
N ALA A 10 18.20 -10.16 26.88
CA ALA A 10 17.45 -10.44 25.67
C ALA A 10 16.37 -11.47 25.97
N VAL A 11 15.15 -11.20 25.56
CA VAL A 11 14.15 -12.25 25.34
C VAL A 11 14.23 -12.61 23.86
N GLU A 12 15.14 -13.52 23.57
CA GLU A 12 15.03 -14.39 22.41
C GLU A 12 13.88 -15.36 22.69
N ALA A 13 12.84 -15.30 21.87
CA ALA A 13 11.86 -16.35 21.76
C ALA A 13 12.05 -16.99 20.38
N GLU A 14 12.98 -17.94 20.33
CA GLU A 14 13.02 -18.98 19.32
C GLU A 14 11.77 -19.86 19.50
N GLU A 15 10.78 -19.72 18.61
CA GLU A 15 9.79 -20.76 18.39
C GLU A 15 10.09 -21.45 17.05
N SER A 16 10.74 -22.60 17.17
CA SER A 16 10.92 -23.55 16.09
C SER A 16 9.57 -24.18 15.72
N SER A 17 8.98 -23.77 14.60
CA SER A 17 7.87 -24.51 13.98
C SER A 17 7.87 -24.29 12.48
N SER A 18 8.28 -25.33 11.74
CA SER A 18 8.22 -25.45 10.27
C SER A 18 8.69 -24.24 9.46
N ARG A 19 9.80 -24.35 8.71
CA ARG A 19 10.16 -23.40 7.64
C ARG A 19 9.16 -23.53 6.47
N GLN A 20 7.90 -23.21 6.71
CA GLN A 20 6.89 -23.06 5.69
C GLN A 20 7.23 -21.76 4.97
N GLY A 21 7.53 -21.86 3.68
CA GLY A 21 7.89 -20.69 2.89
C GLY A 21 6.72 -19.70 2.81
N TYR A 22 6.75 -18.62 3.59
CA TYR A 22 5.82 -17.51 3.47
C TYR A 22 6.14 -16.72 2.18
N SER A 23 5.26 -16.82 1.20
CA SER A 23 5.16 -15.88 0.08
C SER A 23 3.97 -14.97 0.33
N GLY A 24 4.20 -13.66 0.34
CA GLY A 24 3.18 -12.70 0.76
C GLY A 24 3.29 -11.34 0.09
N VAL A 25 2.38 -10.45 0.48
CA VAL A 25 2.38 -9.05 0.09
C VAL A 25 2.43 -8.22 1.36
N GLU A 26 3.47 -7.42 1.50
CA GLU A 26 3.64 -6.50 2.62
C GLU A 26 3.31 -5.08 2.18
N LEU A 27 2.83 -4.29 3.12
CA LEU A 27 2.54 -2.88 2.91
C LEU A 27 3.76 -2.06 3.32
N VAL A 28 4.17 -1.14 2.46
CA VAL A 28 5.30 -0.24 2.71
C VAL A 28 4.76 1.08 3.24
N LEU A 29 5.02 1.37 4.52
CA LEU A 29 4.70 2.65 5.16
C LEU A 29 5.89 3.60 4.99
N SER A 30 5.82 4.48 3.99
CA SER A 30 6.83 5.52 3.79
C SER A 30 6.35 6.82 4.42
N SER A 31 6.99 7.26 5.51
CA SER A 31 6.68 8.54 6.17
C SER A 31 7.13 9.76 5.35
N ASP A 32 8.10 9.60 4.44
CA ASP A 32 8.80 10.70 3.76
C ASP A 32 8.85 10.56 2.22
N SER A 33 7.85 9.93 1.59
CA SER A 33 7.85 9.84 0.12
C SER A 33 7.54 11.20 -0.51
N ALA A 34 8.56 11.83 -1.12
CA ALA A 34 8.42 13.09 -1.85
C ALA A 34 7.44 13.01 -3.05
N THR A 35 7.14 11.80 -3.53
CA THR A 35 6.17 11.56 -4.61
C THR A 35 4.83 11.09 -4.03
N PRO A 36 3.73 11.81 -4.28
CA PRO A 36 2.42 11.41 -3.82
C PRO A 36 1.98 10.10 -4.48
N ALA A 37 1.30 9.24 -3.72
CA ALA A 37 0.75 8.01 -4.24
C ALA A 37 -0.31 8.31 -5.32
N PRO A 38 -0.34 7.52 -6.41
CA PRO A 38 -1.33 7.73 -7.46
C PRO A 38 -2.74 7.46 -6.95
N LEU A 39 -3.73 8.15 -7.54
CA LEU A 39 -5.13 8.01 -7.16
C LEU A 39 -5.83 6.93 -8.00
N CYS A 40 -6.66 6.15 -7.33
CA CYS A 40 -7.67 5.28 -7.95
C CYS A 40 -9.07 5.90 -7.74
N PRO A 41 -10.15 5.33 -8.31
CA PRO A 41 -11.52 5.81 -8.10
C PRO A 41 -11.94 5.95 -6.63
N HIS A 42 -11.32 5.16 -5.75
CA HIS A 42 -11.61 5.11 -4.31
C HIS A 42 -10.71 6.02 -3.46
N GLY A 43 -9.77 6.76 -4.07
CA GLY A 43 -8.84 7.65 -3.37
C GLY A 43 -7.36 7.23 -3.49
N PRO A 44 -6.50 7.68 -2.56
CA PRO A 44 -5.08 7.36 -2.56
C PRO A 44 -4.80 5.86 -2.47
N THR A 45 -3.86 5.40 -3.30
CA THR A 45 -3.41 4.00 -3.31
C THR A 45 -2.34 3.76 -2.25
N LEU A 46 -2.10 2.50 -1.94
CA LEU A 46 -1.05 2.08 -1.00
C LEU A 46 0.07 1.37 -1.76
N LEU A 47 1.29 1.54 -1.27
CA LEU A 47 2.47 0.89 -1.79
C LEU A 47 2.63 -0.48 -1.15
N PHE A 48 2.79 -1.50 -1.98
CA PHE A 48 2.96 -2.88 -1.58
C PHE A 48 4.25 -3.45 -2.14
N VAL A 49 4.80 -4.45 -1.48
CA VAL A 49 5.96 -5.21 -1.92
C VAL A 49 5.64 -6.69 -1.91
N LYS A 50 5.97 -7.40 -3.00
CA LYS A 50 5.77 -8.85 -3.07
C LYS A 50 7.01 -9.56 -2.52
N VAL A 51 6.86 -10.22 -1.38
CA VAL A 51 7.94 -10.98 -0.74
C VAL A 51 7.99 -12.38 -1.36
N ASN A 52 9.10 -12.70 -2.04
CA ASN A 52 9.37 -14.04 -2.57
C ASN A 52 10.66 -14.56 -1.95
N GLN A 53 10.61 -15.73 -1.31
CA GLN A 53 11.80 -16.34 -0.71
C GLN A 53 12.85 -16.64 -1.80
N GLY A 54 14.07 -16.13 -1.62
CA GLY A 54 15.21 -16.39 -2.50
C GLY A 54 15.43 -15.40 -3.65
N LYS A 55 14.64 -14.33 -3.77
CA LYS A 55 14.95 -13.19 -4.66
C LYS A 55 15.06 -11.90 -3.85
N GLU A 56 16.25 -11.30 -3.88
CA GLU A 56 16.53 -9.96 -3.33
C GLU A 56 15.69 -8.85 -4.00
N GLU A 57 15.25 -9.05 -5.24
CA GLU A 57 14.41 -8.05 -5.94
C GLU A 57 12.92 -8.26 -5.67
N THR A 58 12.46 -7.75 -4.54
CA THR A 58 11.03 -7.59 -4.27
C THR A 58 10.54 -6.26 -4.87
N ARG A 59 9.92 -6.32 -6.06
CA ARG A 59 9.41 -5.13 -6.74
C ARG A 59 8.18 -4.55 -6.03
N ARG A 60 8.13 -3.22 -5.92
CA ARG A 60 7.05 -2.48 -5.25
C ARG A 60 6.00 -1.97 -6.23
N PHE A 61 4.73 -2.02 -5.82
CA PHE A 61 3.60 -1.60 -6.65
C PHE A 61 2.51 -0.90 -5.84
N TYR A 62 1.80 0.01 -6.49
CA TYR A 62 0.61 0.67 -5.98
C TYR A 62 -0.65 -0.14 -6.31
N ALA A 63 -1.50 -0.33 -5.31
CA ALA A 63 -2.82 -0.93 -5.45
C ALA A 63 -3.87 -0.20 -4.59
N CYS A 64 -5.15 -0.46 -4.87
CA CYS A 64 -6.25 0.19 -4.17
C CYS A 64 -6.24 -0.12 -2.66
N SER A 65 -6.50 0.91 -1.85
CA SER A 65 -6.59 0.83 -0.39
C SER A 65 -7.89 0.20 0.09
N ALA A 66 -9.02 0.52 -0.58
CA ALA A 66 -10.35 0.06 -0.20
C ALA A 66 -10.71 -1.32 -0.78
N CYS A 67 -10.36 -1.57 -2.05
CA CYS A 67 -10.82 -2.75 -2.79
C CYS A 67 -9.62 -3.49 -3.41
N ARG A 68 -9.12 -4.52 -2.72
CA ARG A 68 -7.94 -5.28 -3.19
C ARG A 68 -8.27 -6.32 -4.27
N ASP A 69 -9.52 -6.75 -4.38
CA ASP A 69 -9.95 -7.56 -5.52
C ASP A 69 -9.94 -6.68 -6.78
N ARG A 70 -9.26 -7.17 -7.81
CA ARG A 70 -9.12 -6.47 -9.09
C ARG A 70 -10.49 -6.29 -9.75
N LYS A 71 -11.45 -7.18 -9.51
CA LYS A 71 -12.81 -7.07 -10.05
C LYS A 71 -13.50 -5.77 -9.64
N ASP A 72 -13.26 -5.32 -8.41
CA ASP A 72 -13.85 -4.11 -7.85
C ASP A 72 -12.99 -2.88 -8.13
N CYS A 73 -11.66 -3.02 -8.12
CA CYS A 73 -10.73 -1.97 -8.52
C CYS A 73 -9.52 -2.53 -9.27
N ASN A 74 -9.49 -2.34 -10.58
CA ASN A 74 -8.39 -2.81 -11.43
C ASN A 74 -7.12 -1.95 -11.35
N PHE A 75 -7.00 -1.05 -10.36
CA PHE A 75 -5.84 -0.17 -10.26
C PHE A 75 -4.57 -0.96 -9.94
N PHE A 76 -3.56 -0.81 -10.79
CA PHE A 76 -2.21 -1.34 -10.58
C PHE A 76 -1.18 -0.45 -11.27
N GLN A 77 -0.07 -0.19 -10.58
CA GLN A 77 1.08 0.54 -11.13
C GLN A 77 2.35 0.13 -10.39
N TRP A 78 3.45 -0.09 -11.11
CA TRP A 78 4.73 -0.31 -10.44
C TRP A 78 5.31 1.02 -9.92
N GLU A 79 6.03 1.00 -8.80
CA GLU A 79 6.61 2.21 -8.21
C GLU A 79 7.56 2.93 -9.18
N ASP A 80 8.32 2.16 -9.95
CA ASP A 80 9.30 2.62 -10.93
C ASP A 80 8.70 2.92 -12.32
N GLU A 81 7.40 2.69 -12.52
CA GLU A 81 6.74 2.88 -13.82
C GLU A 81 6.48 4.36 -14.12
N LYS A 82 7.16 4.86 -15.16
CA LYS A 82 6.90 6.20 -15.73
C LYS A 82 5.68 6.14 -16.65
N LEU A 83 4.62 6.86 -16.31
CA LEU A 83 3.41 6.97 -17.13
C LEU A 83 3.56 8.09 -18.17
N SER A 84 3.06 7.84 -19.38
CA SER A 84 2.87 8.92 -20.36
C SER A 84 1.71 9.84 -19.93
N GLY A 85 1.73 11.09 -20.39
CA GLY A 85 0.65 12.04 -20.12
C GLY A 85 -0.73 11.54 -20.57
N ALA A 86 -0.78 10.84 -21.70
CA ALA A 86 -2.03 10.24 -22.20
C ALA A 86 -2.59 9.18 -21.24
N ARG A 87 -1.73 8.34 -20.65
CA ARG A 87 -2.16 7.30 -19.70
C ARG A 87 -2.60 7.90 -18.38
N LEU A 88 -1.96 8.98 -17.94
CA LEU A 88 -2.39 9.73 -16.75
C LEU A 88 -3.76 10.38 -16.98
N ALA A 89 -3.95 11.05 -18.11
CA ALA A 89 -5.22 11.68 -18.46
C ALA A 89 -6.38 10.67 -18.57
N ALA A 90 -6.13 9.51 -19.20
CA ALA A 90 -7.12 8.43 -19.29
C ALA A 90 -7.53 7.89 -17.91
N ARG A 91 -6.56 7.75 -17.00
CA ARG A 91 -6.82 7.35 -15.61
C ARG A 91 -7.67 8.38 -14.89
N GLU A 92 -7.32 9.66 -14.98
CA GLU A 92 -8.08 10.72 -14.32
C GLU A 92 -9.51 10.80 -14.86
N ALA A 93 -9.71 10.62 -16.16
CA ALA A 93 -11.03 10.54 -16.76
C ALA A 93 -11.84 9.37 -16.20
N HIS A 94 -11.23 8.18 -16.07
CA HIS A 94 -11.86 7.03 -15.45
C HIS A 94 -12.22 7.29 -13.98
N ASN A 95 -11.29 7.83 -13.19
CA ASN A 95 -11.52 8.16 -11.78
C ASN A 95 -12.69 9.13 -11.59
N ARG A 96 -12.84 10.11 -12.50
CA ARG A 96 -14.00 11.02 -12.51
C ARG A 96 -15.31 10.31 -12.88
N SER A 97 -15.27 9.40 -13.87
CA SER A 97 -16.46 8.66 -14.31
C SER A 97 -17.03 7.72 -13.24
N CYS A 98 -16.19 7.27 -12.31
CA CYS A 98 -16.58 6.39 -11.21
C CYS A 98 -17.04 7.16 -9.96
N GLN A 99 -17.06 8.50 -9.99
CA GLN A 99 -17.56 9.28 -8.86
C GLN A 99 -19.07 9.07 -8.65
N PRO A 100 -19.54 9.16 -7.39
CA PRO A 100 -20.97 9.05 -7.12
C PRO A 100 -21.76 10.14 -7.85
N PRO A 101 -23.02 9.85 -8.23
CA PRO A 101 -23.85 10.78 -9.00
C PRO A 101 -24.27 12.02 -8.20
N LEU A 102 -24.19 11.95 -6.87
CA LEU A 102 -24.50 13.06 -5.99
C LEU A 102 -23.24 13.48 -5.24
N SER A 103 -23.01 14.79 -5.21
CA SER A 103 -21.98 15.37 -4.37
C SER A 103 -22.35 15.26 -2.89
N GLN A 104 -21.36 15.40 -2.01
CA GLN A 104 -21.60 15.49 -0.57
C GLN A 104 -22.59 16.61 -0.22
N SER A 105 -22.47 17.79 -0.84
CA SER A 105 -23.38 18.92 -0.59
C SER A 105 -24.81 18.60 -1.00
N GLN A 106 -25.01 17.96 -2.16
CA GLN A 106 -26.34 17.52 -2.61
C GLN A 106 -26.94 16.46 -1.70
N CYS A 107 -26.11 15.57 -1.12
CA CYS A 107 -26.58 14.61 -0.12
C CYS A 107 -27.00 15.30 1.18
N VAL A 108 -26.25 16.31 1.64
CA VAL A 108 -26.57 17.09 2.84
C VAL A 108 -27.85 17.89 2.65
N GLU A 109 -28.06 18.52 1.50
CA GLU A 109 -29.29 19.27 1.20
C GLU A 109 -30.56 18.39 1.16
N ARG A 110 -30.39 17.08 0.98
CA ARG A 110 -31.50 16.11 0.94
C ARG A 110 -31.88 15.54 2.32
N TYR A 111 -31.02 15.67 3.32
CA TYR A 111 -31.23 15.14 4.67
C TYR A 111 -31.82 16.20 5.59
#